data_AF-A0A960SKH6-F1
#
_entry.id   AF-A0A960SKH6-F1
#
_cell.length_a   1.000
_cell.length_b   1.000
_cell.length_c   1.000
_cell.angle_alpha   90.00
_cell.angle_beta   90.00
_cell.angle_gamma   90.00
#
_symmetry.space_group_name_H-M   'P 1'
#
loop_
_entity.id
_entity.type
_entity.pdbx_description
1 polymer ?
#
loop_
_entity_poly.entity_id
_entity_poly.type
_entity_poly.pdbx_seq_one_letter_code
_entity_poly.pdbx_strand_id
1 'polypeptide(L)'
;MGVENFWRAKPTPVFTVGRTTQSEVMKALGPPSQVIALQGQTLFYYLREQQKLKSLSLIIYSHSRERIMYDRAIFFFDREGKLADFALSDEEIPRHDKPPQK
;
A
#
# COMPACT_ATOMS: atom_id res chain seq x y z
N MET A 1 5.44 4.77 -7.98
CA MET A 1 4.19 5.55 -7.86
C MET A 1 3.18 4.73 -7.07
N GLY A 2 2.11 5.32 -6.54
CA GLY A 2 1.13 4.60 -5.72
C GLY A 2 0.64 5.40 -4.54
N VAL A 3 -0.13 4.76 -3.66
CA VAL A 3 -0.64 5.36 -2.43
C VAL A 3 0.42 5.38 -1.33
N GLU A 4 0.31 6.32 -0.40
CA GLU A 4 1.20 6.35 0.75
C GLU A 4 1.01 5.09 1.61
N ASN A 5 2.12 4.52 2.08
CA ASN A 5 2.07 3.35 2.96
C ASN A 5 1.68 3.76 4.38
N PHE A 6 0.38 3.99 4.59
CA PHE A 6 -0.19 4.23 5.91
C PHE A 6 -0.45 2.94 6.69
N TRP A 7 -0.50 1.78 6.02
CA TRP A 7 -0.73 0.48 6.69
C TRP A 7 0.43 0.06 7.59
N ARG A 8 1.63 0.62 7.37
CA ARG A 8 2.80 0.49 8.25
C ARG A 8 3.15 1.77 9.02
N ALA A 9 2.28 2.78 9.05
CA ALA A 9 2.54 4.02 9.79
C ALA A 9 2.72 3.73 11.29
N LYS A 10 3.41 4.62 12.02
CA LYS A 10 3.46 4.59 13.48
C LYS A 10 2.51 5.67 14.04
N PRO A 11 1.54 5.32 14.91
CA PRO A 11 1.21 3.98 15.39
C PRO A 11 0.58 3.10 14.31
N THR A 12 0.88 1.79 14.32
CA THR A 12 0.37 0.85 13.32
C THR A 12 -1.14 0.70 13.48
N PRO A 13 -1.93 0.93 12.43
CA PRO A 13 -3.38 0.77 12.52
C PRO A 13 -3.72 -0.69 12.79
N VAL A 14 -4.60 -0.91 13.78
CA VAL A 14 -5.05 -2.25 14.16
C VAL A 14 -6.38 -2.54 13.47
N PHE A 15 -6.40 -3.60 12.67
CA PHE A 15 -7.60 -4.07 11.99
C PHE A 15 -8.06 -5.40 12.59
N THR A 16 -9.37 -5.56 12.76
CA THR A 16 -9.98 -6.75 13.36
C THR A 16 -11.02 -7.33 12.40
N VAL A 17 -10.79 -8.57 11.99
CA VAL A 17 -11.73 -9.32 11.16
C VAL A 17 -13.11 -9.40 11.82
N GLY A 18 -14.17 -9.21 11.04
CA GLY A 18 -15.57 -9.19 11.47
C GLY A 18 -16.01 -7.93 12.20
N ARG A 19 -15.09 -6.99 12.52
CA ARG A 19 -15.41 -5.76 13.25
C ARG A 19 -15.05 -4.49 12.47
N THR A 20 -13.86 -4.46 11.88
CA THR A 20 -13.39 -3.30 11.13
C THR A 20 -14.25 -3.07 9.89
N THR A 21 -14.64 -1.83 9.63
CA THR A 21 -15.45 -1.47 8.45
C THR A 21 -14.61 -0.90 7.31
N GLN A 22 -15.15 -0.93 6.10
CA GLN A 22 -14.56 -0.25 4.92
C GLN A 22 -14.20 1.21 5.22
N SER A 23 -15.10 1.94 5.88
CA SER A 23 -14.90 3.35 6.24
C SER A 23 -13.75 3.56 7.22
N GLU A 24 -13.58 2.66 8.19
CA GLU A 24 -12.46 2.72 9.13
C GLU A 24 -11.12 2.46 8.43
N VAL A 25 -11.07 1.50 7.50
CA VAL A 25 -9.87 1.24 6.69
C VAL A 25 -9.54 2.46 5.83
N MET A 26 -10.51 3.05 5.13
CA MET A 26 -10.28 4.26 4.33
C MET A 26 -9.86 5.47 5.17
N LYS A 27 -10.42 5.61 6.37
CA LYS A 27 -10.02 6.70 7.29
C LYS A 27 -8.59 6.52 7.80
N ALA A 28 -8.17 5.28 8.04
CA ALA A 28 -6.83 4.96 8.52
C ALA A 28 -5.77 5.04 7.41
N LEU A 29 -6.09 4.52 6.22
CA LEU A 29 -5.12 4.30 5.13
C LEU A 29 -5.22 5.30 3.99
N GLY A 30 -6.28 6.11 3.96
CA GLY A 30 -6.67 6.87 2.78
C GLY A 30 -7.34 6.00 1.70
N PRO A 31 -7.63 6.58 0.52
CA PRO A 31 -8.26 5.86 -0.57
C PRO A 31 -7.36 4.73 -1.09
N PRO A 32 -7.93 3.56 -1.43
CA PRO A 32 -7.16 2.47 -2.04
C PRO A 32 -6.72 2.82 -3.46
N SER A 33 -5.69 2.14 -3.95
CA SER A 33 -5.26 2.28 -5.35
C SER A 33 -6.30 1.73 -6.32
N GLN A 34 -6.98 0.66 -5.92
CA GLN A 34 -8.06 0.05 -6.69
C GLN A 34 -9.14 -0.49 -5.76
N VAL A 35 -10.40 -0.39 -6.19
CA VAL A 35 -11.56 -1.04 -5.57
C VAL A 35 -12.08 -2.08 -6.55
N ILE A 36 -12.21 -3.32 -6.11
CA ILE A 36 -12.74 -4.41 -6.93
C ILE A 36 -14.02 -4.93 -6.27
N ALA A 37 -15.14 -4.84 -6.98
CA ALA A 37 -16.40 -5.42 -6.56
C ALA A 37 -16.47 -6.87 -7.06
N LEU A 38 -16.46 -7.82 -6.12
CA LEU A 38 -16.71 -9.23 -6.38
C LEU A 38 -18.18 -9.53 -6.03
N GLN A 39 -18.68 -10.69 -6.45
CA GLN A 39 -20.10 -11.03 -6.25
C GLN A 39 -20.44 -11.15 -4.75
N GLY A 40 -20.92 -10.04 -4.17
CA GLY A 40 -21.19 -9.92 -2.74
C GLY A 40 -19.95 -9.74 -1.86
N GLN A 41 -18.83 -9.26 -2.40
CA GLN A 41 -17.66 -8.86 -1.62
C GLN A 41 -17.04 -7.61 -2.23
N THR A 42 -16.30 -6.85 -1.43
CA THR A 42 -15.52 -5.71 -1.92
C THR A 42 -14.07 -5.91 -1.52
N LEU A 43 -13.15 -5.59 -2.43
CA LEU A 43 -11.73 -5.70 -2.20
C LEU A 43 -11.09 -4.33 -2.34
N PHE A 44 -10.33 -3.90 -1.33
CA PHE A 44 -9.45 -2.75 -1.43
C PHE A 44 -8.02 -3.23 -1.67
N TYR A 45 -7.43 -2.72 -2.76
CA TYR A 45 -6.06 -3.01 -3.13
C TYR A 45 -5.23 -1.74 -3.03
N TYR A 46 -4.26 -1.75 -2.11
CA TYR A 46 -3.27 -0.71 -1.93
C TYR A 46 -1.95 -1.19 -2.54
N LEU A 47 -1.40 -0.38 -3.45
CA LEU A 47 -0.12 -0.65 -4.07
C LEU A 47 0.77 0.58 -3.94
N ARG A 48 1.96 0.37 -3.39
CA ARG A 48 3.05 1.33 -3.43
C ARG A 48 4.22 0.72 -4.16
N GLU A 49 4.62 1.38 -5.23
CA GLU A 49 5.80 1.00 -6.01
C GLU A 49 6.91 2.03 -5.80
N GLN A 50 8.11 1.55 -5.48
CA GLN A 50 9.33 2.35 -5.48
C GLN A 50 10.31 1.80 -6.51
N GLN A 51 10.64 2.64 -7.48
CA GLN A 51 11.66 2.37 -8.47
C GLN A 51 12.93 3.16 -8.10
N LYS A 52 14.08 2.49 -8.04
CA LYS A 52 15.39 3.14 -7.87
C LYS A 52 16.23 2.87 -9.11
N LEU A 53 16.41 3.90 -9.93
CA LEU A 53 17.28 3.88 -11.10
C LEU A 53 18.67 4.43 -10.72
N LYS A 54 19.72 3.64 -10.94
CA LYS A 54 21.11 4.11 -10.92
C LYS A 54 21.69 3.95 -12.32
N SER A 55 22.09 5.06 -12.94
CA SER A 55 22.73 5.07 -14.26
C SER A 55 24.11 5.72 -14.17
N LEU A 56 25.08 5.10 -14.84
CA LEU A 56 26.38 5.70 -15.15
C LEU A 56 26.56 5.62 -16.67
N SER A 57 26.78 6.77 -17.30
CA SER A 57 26.99 6.88 -18.75
C SER A 57 28.37 7.44 -19.03
N LEU A 58 29.19 6.66 -19.73
CA LEU A 58 30.44 7.05 -20.39
C LEU A 58 30.19 7.02 -21.91
N ILE A 59 30.92 7.82 -22.69
CA ILE A 59 30.69 8.00 -24.14
C ILE A 59 30.63 6.67 -24.92
N ILE A 60 31.33 5.63 -24.44
CA ILE A 60 31.37 4.29 -25.04
C ILE A 60 30.73 3.18 -24.20
N TYR A 61 30.24 3.50 -22.99
CA TYR A 61 29.76 2.48 -22.06
C TYR A 61 28.66 3.04 -21.15
N SER A 62 27.47 2.44 -21.21
CA SER A 62 26.39 2.71 -20.28
C SER A 62 26.13 1.48 -19.43
N HIS A 63 26.04 1.68 -18.11
CA HIS A 63 25.61 0.64 -17.18
C HIS A 63 24.44 1.17 -16.36
N SER A 64 23.31 0.47 -16.42
CA SER A 64 22.14 0.74 -15.59
C SER A 64 21.90 -0.42 -14.64
N ARG A 65 21.48 -0.10 -13.41
CA ARG A 65 20.86 -1.07 -12.51
C ARG A 65 19.51 -0.52 -12.09
N GLU A 66 18.48 -1.29 -12.38
CA GLU A 66 17.12 -1.02 -11.95
C GLU A 66 16.75 -1.97 -10.81
N ARG A 67 16.19 -1.43 -9.74
CA ARG A 67 15.52 -2.21 -8.71
C ARG A 67 14.12 -1.65 -8.52
N ILE A 68 13.13 -2.53 -8.63
CA ILE A 68 11.72 -2.23 -8.39
C ILE A 68 11.30 -2.97 -7.13
N MET A 69 10.72 -2.24 -6.18
CA MET A 69 10.16 -2.80 -4.94
C MET A 69 8.66 -2.52 -4.92
N TYR A 70 7.89 -3.51 -4.44
CA TYR A 70 6.44 -3.41 -4.28
C TYR A 70 6.04 -3.62 -2.83
N ASP A 71 5.19 -2.76 -2.31
CA ASP A 71 4.57 -2.87 -0.99
C ASP A 71 3.06 -2.83 -1.19
N ARG A 72 2.39 -3.88 -0.73
CA ARG A 72 1.00 -4.20 -1.05
C ARG A 72 0.21 -4.43 0.22
N ALA A 73 -1.02 -3.93 0.25
CA ALA A 73 -2.00 -4.30 1.25
C ALA A 73 -3.34 -4.60 0.58
N ILE A 74 -3.97 -5.67 1.02
CA ILE A 74 -5.22 -6.18 0.46
C ILE A 74 -6.21 -6.36 1.61
N PHE A 75 -7.42 -5.83 1.45
CA PHE A 75 -8.50 -5.95 2.44
C PHE A 75 -9.77 -6.45 1.77
N PHE A 76 -10.27 -7.59 2.23
CA PHE A 76 -11.52 -8.19 1.78
C PHE A 76 -12.65 -7.76 2.71
N PHE A 77 -13.77 -7.37 2.13
CA PHE A 77 -14.97 -7.00 2.86
C PHE A 77 -16.14 -7.85 2.41
N ASP A 78 -16.96 -8.25 3.38
CA ASP A 78 -18.22 -8.96 3.15
C ASP A 78 -19.32 -8.03 2.61
N ARG A 79 -20.52 -8.58 2.44
CA ARG A 79 -21.72 -7.84 1.97
C ARG A 79 -22.16 -6.73 2.92
N GLU A 80 -21.77 -6.81 4.18
CA GLU A 80 -22.12 -5.86 5.24
C GLU A 80 -21.07 -4.75 5.34
N GLY A 81 -20.00 -4.82 4.53
CA GLY A 81 -18.90 -3.87 4.54
C GLY A 81 -17.94 -4.07 5.72
N LYS A 82 -17.97 -5.23 6.37
CA LYS A 82 -17.04 -5.61 7.43
C LYS A 82 -15.86 -6.37 6.87
N LEU A 83 -14.70 -6.20 7.51
CA LEU A 83 -13.45 -6.81 7.11
C LEU A 83 -13.55 -8.33 7.26
N ALA A 84 -13.57 -9.04 6.15
CA ALA A 84 -13.58 -10.49 6.11
C ALA A 84 -12.16 -11.06 6.26
N ASP A 85 -11.17 -10.43 5.63
CA ASP A 85 -9.76 -10.83 5.72
C ASP A 85 -8.83 -9.70 5.24
N PHE A 86 -7.54 -9.77 5.57
CA PHE A 86 -6.54 -8.87 5.01
C PHE A 86 -5.14 -9.48 4.96
N ALA A 87 -4.32 -9.01 4.02
CA ALA A 87 -2.93 -9.41 3.88
C ALA A 87 -2.05 -8.20 3.54
N LEU A 88 -0.84 -8.20 4.07
CA LEU A 88 0.20 -7.20 3.82
C LEU A 88 1.39 -7.93 3.18
N SER A 89 2.06 -7.32 2.20
CA SER A 89 3.33 -7.85 1.68
C SER A 89 4.41 -7.80 2.75
N ASP A 90 5.34 -8.75 2.75
CA ASP A 90 6.47 -8.75 3.68
C ASP A 90 7.46 -7.61 3.42
N GLU A 91 7.62 -7.21 2.15
CA GLU A 91 8.49 -6.11 1.75
C GLU A 91 8.07 -4.77 2.35
N GLU A 92 9.03 -4.10 2.97
CA GLU A 92 8.86 -2.77 3.56
C GLU A 92 9.50 -1.73 2.65
N ILE A 93 8.68 -0.85 2.07
CA ILE A 93 9.17 0.33 1.37
C ILE A 93 9.14 1.50 2.35
N PRO A 94 10.31 1.99 2.83
CA PRO A 94 10.36 3.05 3.83
C PRO A 94 9.68 4.32 3.35
N ARG A 95 8.89 4.93 4.23
CA ARG A 95 8.28 6.23 3.99
C ARG A 95 9.38 7.31 4.01
N HIS A 96 9.28 8.28 3.10
CA HIS A 96 10.05 9.53 3.24
C HIS A 96 9.26 10.42 4.19
N ASP A 97 9.56 10.30 5.48
CA ASP A 97 8.95 11.15 6.49
C ASP A 97 9.55 12.55 6.36
N LYS A 98 8.82 13.48 5.73
CA LYS A 98 8.89 14.86 6.22
C LYS A 98 7.99 14.89 7.46
N PRO A 99 8.50 15.23 8.64
CA PRO A 99 7.64 15.46 9.79
C PRO A 99 6.63 16.56 9.43
N PRO A 100 5.41 16.53 10.00
CA PRO A 100 4.50 17.66 9.86
C PRO A 100 5.24 18.91 10.34
N GLN A 101 5.35 19.91 9.45
CA GLN A 101 5.72 21.25 9.90
C GLN A 101 4.62 21.67 10.87
N LYS A 102 5.03 21.88 12.14
CA LYS A 102 4.21 22.49 13.17
C LYS A 102 3.75 23.88 12.74
#